data_AF-W6NCF5-F1
#
_entry.id   AF-W6NCF5-F1
#
_cell.length_a   1.000
_cell.length_b   1.000
_cell.length_c   1.000
_cell.angle_alpha   90.00
_cell.angle_beta   90.00
_cell.angle_gamma   90.00
#
_symmetry.space_group_name_H-M   'P 1'
#
loop_
_entity.id
_entity.type
_entity.pdbx_description
1 polymer ?
#
loop_
_entity_poly.entity_id
_entity_poly.type
_entity_poly.pdbx_seq_one_letter_code
_entity_poly.pdbx_strand_id
1 'polypeptide(L)'
;DGAQFAKWRCVHKISATTPSHMALVEIAEVLARYASICQQNGLVPIVEPEILPDGEHDIHRCQKITETVLSYCYRALNDHHVYLEGTLLKPNMVTAGQAFKGTKPSHDEIALATVTALQRAVPAAVPGVVFLSGGQSEEDATLNLNAMNKLQTKKPWALTFSYGRALQASAMAKWSGKDENVPAAK
;
A
#
# COMPACT_ATOMS: atom_id res chain seq x y z
N ASP A 1 -20.41 2.03 -18.64
CA ASP A 1 -20.31 2.93 -17.46
C ASP A 1 -18.94 3.58 -17.25
N GLY A 2 -17.89 3.25 -18.02
CA GLY A 2 -16.65 4.05 -18.09
C GLY A 2 -15.51 3.66 -17.14
N ALA A 3 -15.74 2.78 -16.17
CA ALA A 3 -14.66 2.24 -15.33
C ALA A 3 -13.69 1.38 -16.15
N GLN A 4 -12.38 1.52 -15.88
CA GLN A 4 -11.30 0.78 -16.54
C GLN A 4 -10.39 0.04 -15.54
N PHE A 5 -10.59 0.28 -14.25
CA PHE A 5 -9.89 -0.37 -13.17
C PHE A 5 -10.83 -0.55 -11.97
N ALA A 6 -10.46 -1.45 -11.07
CA ALA A 6 -11.16 -1.67 -9.80
C ALA A 6 -10.14 -1.68 -8.66
N LYS A 7 -10.62 -1.65 -7.41
CA LYS A 7 -9.77 -1.74 -6.22
C LYS A 7 -10.40 -2.65 -5.19
N TRP A 8 -9.63 -3.59 -4.65
CA TRP A 8 -10.07 -4.42 -3.52
C TRP A 8 -9.10 -4.36 -2.35
N ARG A 9 -9.65 -4.02 -1.18
CA ARG A 9 -8.90 -3.81 0.06
C ARG A 9 -9.09 -4.99 1.01
N CYS A 10 -7.98 -5.61 1.37
CA CYS A 10 -7.89 -6.52 2.51
C CYS A 10 -6.93 -5.97 3.55
N VAL A 11 -7.00 -6.49 4.77
CA VAL A 11 -6.33 -5.89 5.91
C VAL A 11 -5.65 -6.95 6.78
N HIS A 12 -4.39 -6.71 7.10
CA HIS A 12 -3.61 -7.44 8.10
C HIS A 12 -3.35 -6.55 9.32
N LYS A 13 -3.20 -7.18 10.49
CA LYS A 13 -2.81 -6.50 11.73
C LYS A 13 -1.56 -7.15 12.30
N ILE A 14 -0.57 -6.35 12.69
CA ILE A 14 0.62 -6.83 13.38
C ILE A 14 0.32 -6.96 14.88
N SER A 15 0.63 -8.13 15.44
CA SER A 15 0.69 -8.35 16.89
C SER A 15 1.75 -9.40 17.20
N ALA A 16 1.76 -9.91 18.44
CA ALA A 16 2.61 -11.03 18.83
C ALA A 16 2.39 -12.28 17.97
N THR A 17 1.14 -12.55 17.57
CA THR A 17 0.75 -13.79 16.86
C THR A 17 0.09 -13.53 15.50
N THR A 18 -0.09 -12.27 15.10
CA THR A 18 -0.73 -11.90 13.83
C THR A 18 0.21 -11.09 12.91
N PRO A 19 0.05 -11.20 11.58
CA PRO A 19 -0.92 -12.04 10.86
C PRO A 19 -0.62 -13.54 11.03
N SER A 20 -1.66 -14.33 11.24
CA SER A 20 -1.55 -15.79 11.31
C SER A 20 -1.33 -16.37 9.91
N HIS A 21 -0.84 -17.61 9.82
CA HIS A 21 -0.73 -18.31 8.53
C HIS A 21 -2.07 -18.35 7.78
N MET A 22 -3.16 -18.66 8.49
CA MET A 22 -4.51 -18.67 7.92
C MET A 22 -4.86 -17.31 7.30
N ALA A 23 -4.62 -16.21 8.02
CA ALA A 23 -4.89 -14.87 7.50
C ALA A 23 -4.04 -14.52 6.28
N LEU A 24 -2.77 -14.97 6.23
CA LEU A 24 -1.89 -14.77 5.08
C LEU A 24 -2.43 -15.48 3.82
N VAL A 25 -2.85 -16.73 3.96
CA VAL A 25 -3.39 -17.54 2.85
C VAL A 25 -4.73 -17.00 2.38
N GLU A 26 -5.71 -16.88 3.28
CA GLU A 26 -7.09 -16.52 2.90
C GLU A 26 -7.19 -15.15 2.24
N ILE A 27 -6.44 -14.16 2.75
CA ILE A 27 -6.43 -12.82 2.17
C ILE A 27 -5.79 -12.83 0.77
N ALA A 28 -4.68 -13.55 0.60
CA ALA A 28 -4.03 -13.67 -0.70
C ALA A 28 -4.94 -14.35 -1.74
N GLU A 29 -5.63 -15.41 -1.36
CA GLU A 29 -6.60 -16.14 -2.20
C GLU A 29 -7.79 -15.26 -2.62
N VAL A 30 -8.32 -14.44 -1.71
CA VAL A 30 -9.40 -13.50 -2.03
C VAL A 30 -8.92 -12.45 -3.04
N LEU A 31 -7.74 -11.86 -2.82
CA LEU A 31 -7.18 -10.85 -3.71
C LEU A 31 -6.88 -11.41 -5.11
N ALA A 32 -6.38 -12.64 -5.18
CA ALA A 32 -6.08 -13.31 -6.45
C ALA A 32 -7.34 -13.62 -7.27
N ARG A 33 -8.39 -14.17 -6.63
CA ARG A 33 -9.69 -14.39 -7.29
C ARG A 33 -10.31 -13.08 -7.78
N TYR A 34 -10.27 -12.04 -6.95
CA TYR A 34 -10.72 -10.71 -7.33
C TYR A 34 -9.97 -10.18 -8.57
N ALA A 35 -8.64 -10.32 -8.59
CA ALA A 35 -7.83 -9.85 -9.71
C ALA A 35 -8.14 -10.60 -11.01
N SER A 36 -8.26 -11.92 -10.94
CA SER A 36 -8.63 -12.77 -12.08
C SER A 36 -10.00 -12.37 -12.65
N ILE A 37 -11.01 -12.17 -11.80
CA ILE A 37 -12.35 -11.72 -12.22
C ILE A 37 -12.31 -10.33 -12.86
N CYS A 38 -11.52 -9.39 -12.32
CA CYS A 38 -11.37 -8.06 -12.94
C CYS A 38 -10.81 -8.16 -14.35
N GLN A 39 -9.75 -8.94 -14.55
CA GLN A 39 -9.10 -9.08 -15.84
C GLN A 39 -10.01 -9.74 -16.88
N GLN A 40 -10.82 -10.74 -16.48
CA GLN A 40 -11.83 -11.34 -17.36
C GLN A 40 -12.91 -10.35 -17.83
N ASN A 41 -13.10 -9.27 -17.09
CA ASN A 41 -14.07 -8.21 -17.40
C ASN A 41 -13.40 -6.94 -17.98
N GLY A 42 -12.13 -7.00 -18.38
CA GLY A 42 -11.41 -5.87 -18.96
C GLY A 42 -11.09 -4.74 -17.98
N LEU A 43 -11.05 -5.04 -16.67
CA LEU A 43 -10.69 -4.09 -15.62
C LEU A 43 -9.29 -4.40 -15.08
N VAL A 44 -8.47 -3.36 -14.92
CA VAL A 44 -7.19 -3.46 -14.20
C VAL A 44 -7.46 -3.60 -12.69
N PRO A 45 -7.06 -4.69 -12.01
CA PRO A 45 -7.19 -4.80 -10.57
C PRO A 45 -6.09 -4.05 -9.83
N ILE A 46 -6.49 -3.19 -8.90
CA ILE A 46 -5.60 -2.65 -7.84
C ILE A 46 -5.72 -3.58 -6.63
N VAL A 47 -4.65 -4.32 -6.35
CA VAL A 47 -4.55 -5.28 -5.25
C VAL A 47 -4.03 -4.56 -4.01
N GLU A 48 -4.86 -4.44 -2.96
CA GLU A 48 -4.55 -3.68 -1.73
C GLU A 48 -4.47 -4.61 -0.49
N PRO A 49 -3.32 -5.26 -0.24
CA PRO A 49 -3.05 -6.04 0.98
C PRO A 49 -2.53 -5.11 2.09
N GLU A 50 -3.38 -4.26 2.65
CA GLU A 50 -2.98 -3.26 3.64
C GLU A 50 -2.55 -3.91 4.96
N ILE A 51 -1.42 -3.49 5.51
CA ILE A 51 -1.05 -3.76 6.91
C ILE A 51 -1.38 -2.51 7.73
N LEU A 52 -2.23 -2.67 8.75
CA LEU A 52 -2.59 -1.57 9.63
C LEU A 52 -1.39 -1.09 10.47
N PRO A 53 -1.27 0.22 10.71
CA PRO A 53 -0.19 0.78 11.49
C PRO A 53 -0.41 0.63 13.01
N ASP A 54 -1.53 0.04 13.45
CA ASP A 54 -1.82 -0.19 14.86
C ASP A 54 -0.76 -1.07 15.54
N GLY A 55 -0.35 -0.68 16.75
CA GLY A 55 0.53 -1.47 17.62
C GLY A 55 1.85 -0.80 17.96
N GLU A 56 2.67 -1.52 18.74
CA GLU A 56 3.97 -1.07 19.26
C GLU A 56 5.15 -1.68 18.49
N HIS A 57 4.94 -2.14 17.25
CA HIS A 57 5.98 -2.77 16.45
C HIS A 57 6.99 -1.75 15.92
N ASP A 58 8.25 -2.15 15.79
CA ASP A 58 9.29 -1.35 15.13
C ASP A 58 9.21 -1.49 13.60
N ILE A 59 10.06 -0.72 12.91
CA ILE A 59 10.13 -0.73 11.44
C ILE A 59 10.58 -2.09 10.89
N HIS A 60 11.46 -2.81 11.60
CA HIS A 60 11.98 -4.11 11.14
C HIS A 60 10.90 -5.20 11.18
N ARG A 61 10.08 -5.20 12.21
CA ARG A 61 8.91 -6.09 12.31
C ARG A 61 7.92 -5.78 11.18
N CYS A 62 7.63 -4.50 10.93
CA CYS A 62 6.77 -4.10 9.82
C CYS A 62 7.34 -4.59 8.48
N GLN A 63 8.63 -4.36 8.22
CA GLN A 63 9.32 -4.80 6.99
C GLN A 63 9.19 -6.31 6.78
N LYS A 64 9.46 -7.10 7.83
CA LYS A 64 9.38 -8.56 7.76
C LYS A 64 7.97 -9.04 7.45
N ILE A 65 6.95 -8.42 8.04
CA ILE A 65 5.55 -8.77 7.78
C ILE A 65 5.15 -8.34 6.37
N THR A 66 5.57 -7.17 5.90
CA THR A 66 5.34 -6.72 4.51
C THR A 66 5.92 -7.70 3.49
N GLU A 67 7.18 -8.12 3.65
CA GLU A 67 7.80 -9.12 2.78
C GLU A 67 7.01 -10.44 2.77
N THR A 68 6.54 -10.86 3.94
CA THR A 68 5.75 -12.10 4.08
C THR A 68 4.40 -11.97 3.39
N VAL A 69 3.61 -10.93 3.70
CA VAL A 69 2.29 -10.68 3.09
C VAL A 69 2.38 -10.58 1.57
N LEU A 70 3.34 -9.83 1.05
CA LEU A 70 3.51 -9.68 -0.39
C LEU A 70 3.92 -10.99 -1.06
N SER A 71 4.77 -11.82 -0.43
CA SER A 71 5.14 -13.13 -0.99
C SER A 71 3.95 -14.07 -1.13
N TYR A 72 3.03 -14.11 -0.15
CA TYR A 72 1.79 -14.90 -0.25
C TYR A 72 0.87 -14.32 -1.33
N CYS A 73 0.75 -12.99 -1.39
CA CYS A 73 -0.07 -12.32 -2.40
C CYS A 73 0.39 -12.65 -3.82
N TYR A 74 1.69 -12.52 -4.14
CA TYR A 74 2.19 -12.79 -5.50
C TYR A 74 2.20 -14.28 -5.85
N ARG A 75 2.37 -15.16 -4.87
CA ARG A 75 2.15 -16.59 -5.08
C ARG A 75 0.71 -16.86 -5.50
N ALA A 76 -0.27 -16.38 -4.75
CA ALA A 76 -1.69 -16.57 -5.08
C ALA A 76 -2.05 -15.94 -6.43
N LEU A 77 -1.55 -14.74 -6.74
CA LEU A 77 -1.77 -14.12 -8.07
C LEU A 77 -1.24 -15.01 -9.20
N ASN A 78 -0.09 -15.66 -9.01
CA ASN A 78 0.47 -16.60 -9.98
C ASN A 78 -0.36 -17.88 -10.10
N ASP A 79 -0.77 -18.47 -8.97
CA ASP A 79 -1.60 -19.69 -8.91
C ASP A 79 -2.99 -19.48 -9.58
N HIS A 80 -3.49 -18.24 -9.61
CA HIS A 80 -4.75 -17.85 -10.27
C HIS A 80 -4.56 -17.28 -11.69
N HIS A 81 -3.37 -17.44 -12.28
CA HIS A 81 -3.05 -17.03 -13.65
C HIS A 81 -3.28 -15.53 -13.94
N VAL A 82 -3.05 -14.67 -12.95
CA VAL A 82 -3.22 -13.22 -13.10
C VAL A 82 -2.08 -12.65 -13.97
N TYR A 83 -2.44 -11.85 -14.97
CA TYR A 83 -1.49 -11.14 -15.84
C TYR A 83 -0.89 -9.94 -15.10
N LEU A 84 0.33 -10.05 -14.58
CA LEU A 84 0.92 -9.09 -13.64
C LEU A 84 1.15 -7.70 -14.24
N GLU A 85 1.52 -7.62 -15.51
CA GLU A 85 1.67 -6.38 -16.27
C GLU A 85 0.36 -5.58 -16.36
N GLY A 86 -0.79 -6.26 -16.20
CA GLY A 86 -2.12 -5.68 -16.16
C GLY A 86 -2.68 -5.52 -14.74
N THR A 87 -1.82 -5.32 -13.73
CA THR A 87 -2.21 -5.09 -12.32
C THR A 87 -1.57 -3.83 -11.74
N LEU A 88 -2.06 -3.38 -10.59
CA LEU A 88 -1.35 -2.43 -9.73
C LEU A 88 -1.31 -2.95 -8.29
N LEU A 89 -0.21 -2.69 -7.59
CA LEU A 89 -0.10 -2.98 -6.16
C LEU A 89 -0.38 -1.72 -5.34
N LYS A 90 -1.24 -1.81 -4.34
CA LYS A 90 -1.49 -0.74 -3.36
C LYS A 90 -1.10 -1.20 -1.95
N PRO A 91 0.18 -1.11 -1.57
CA PRO A 91 0.64 -1.51 -0.25
C PRO A 91 0.66 -0.32 0.71
N ASN A 92 0.80 -0.60 2.00
CA ASN A 92 1.27 0.39 2.98
C ASN A 92 2.77 0.67 2.82
N MET A 93 3.21 1.82 3.33
CA MET A 93 4.64 2.07 3.56
C MET A 93 5.10 1.29 4.80
N VAL A 94 6.40 0.96 4.86
CA VAL A 94 6.99 0.26 6.00
C VAL A 94 7.37 1.28 7.08
N THR A 95 6.53 1.37 8.11
CA THR A 95 6.69 2.31 9.22
C THR A 95 6.70 1.58 10.56
N ALA A 96 7.16 2.27 11.61
CA ALA A 96 6.87 1.82 12.97
C ALA A 96 5.37 1.97 13.29
N GLY A 97 4.88 1.17 14.23
CA GLY A 97 3.50 1.21 14.66
C GLY A 97 3.15 2.54 15.35
N GLN A 98 1.88 2.93 15.34
CA GLN A 98 1.41 4.19 15.90
C GLN A 98 1.76 4.31 17.40
N ALA A 99 1.61 3.22 18.15
CA ALA A 99 1.92 3.17 19.58
C ALA A 99 3.40 2.83 19.89
N PHE A 100 4.27 2.76 18.88
CA PHE A 100 5.70 2.53 19.09
C PHE A 100 6.32 3.64 19.95
N LYS A 101 6.95 3.24 21.07
CA LYS A 101 7.52 4.14 22.09
C LYS A 101 8.97 4.53 21.84
N GLY A 102 9.65 3.85 20.90
CA GLY A 102 11.03 4.17 20.52
C GLY A 102 11.11 5.35 19.55
N THR A 103 12.33 5.64 19.10
CA THR A 103 12.59 6.67 18.08
C THR A 103 11.85 6.33 16.79
N LYS A 104 10.98 7.24 16.34
CA LYS A 104 10.28 7.07 15.06
C LYS A 104 11.29 7.11 13.91
N PRO A 105 11.16 6.22 12.91
CA PRO A 105 12.08 6.19 11.78
C PRO A 105 11.94 7.48 10.97
N SER A 106 13.07 7.95 10.47
CA SER A 106 13.15 9.03 9.49
C SER A 106 12.54 8.62 8.15
N HIS A 107 12.25 9.61 7.30
CA HIS A 107 11.74 9.37 5.95
C HIS A 107 12.68 8.51 5.10
N ASP A 108 14.00 8.66 5.28
CA ASP A 108 15.00 7.87 4.56
C ASP A 108 15.04 6.41 5.03
N GLU A 109 14.86 6.17 6.34
CA GLU A 109 14.74 4.80 6.88
C GLU A 109 13.45 4.13 6.41
N ILE A 110 12.33 4.84 6.41
CA ILE A 110 11.05 4.37 5.84
C ILE A 110 11.23 4.04 4.36
N ALA A 111 11.90 4.91 3.60
CA ALA A 111 12.14 4.70 2.19
C ALA A 111 12.98 3.46 1.91
N LEU A 112 14.10 3.31 2.64
CA LEU A 112 14.98 2.15 2.51
C LEU A 112 14.25 0.85 2.85
N ALA A 113 13.56 0.81 4.00
CA ALA A 113 12.83 -0.38 4.44
C ALA A 113 11.71 -0.76 3.46
N THR A 114 10.96 0.24 2.97
CA THR A 114 9.84 0.02 2.04
C THR A 114 10.34 -0.49 0.69
N VAL A 115 11.32 0.18 0.08
CA VAL A 115 11.84 -0.23 -1.24
C VAL A 115 12.54 -1.59 -1.15
N THR A 116 13.24 -1.88 -0.05
CA THR A 116 13.85 -3.20 0.18
C THR A 116 12.79 -4.31 0.27
N ALA A 117 11.68 -4.08 0.98
CA ALA A 117 10.59 -5.05 1.07
C ALA A 117 9.96 -5.32 -0.31
N LEU A 118 9.76 -4.27 -1.12
CA LEU A 118 9.26 -4.41 -2.49
C LEU A 118 10.25 -5.19 -3.37
N GLN A 119 11.54 -4.86 -3.33
CA GLN A 119 12.61 -5.56 -4.07
C GLN A 119 12.66 -7.06 -3.79
N ARG A 120 12.28 -7.49 -2.59
CA ARG A 120 12.31 -8.90 -2.16
C ARG A 120 11.05 -9.68 -2.54
N ALA A 121 9.93 -9.01 -2.82
CA ALA A 121 8.63 -9.68 -2.93
C ALA A 121 7.82 -9.35 -4.19
N VAL A 122 8.07 -8.21 -4.84
CA VAL A 122 7.32 -7.77 -6.02
C VAL A 122 8.04 -8.21 -7.29
N PRO A 123 7.38 -8.89 -8.25
CA PRO A 123 7.97 -9.20 -9.55
C PRO A 123 8.16 -7.96 -10.42
N ALA A 124 9.23 -7.91 -11.22
CA ALA A 124 9.54 -6.79 -12.12
C ALA A 124 8.44 -6.49 -13.17
N ALA A 125 7.56 -7.45 -13.46
CA ALA A 125 6.46 -7.33 -14.40
C ALA A 125 5.36 -6.34 -13.97
N VAL A 126 5.21 -6.09 -12.66
CA VAL A 126 4.16 -5.18 -12.15
C VAL A 126 4.46 -3.76 -12.62
N PRO A 127 3.56 -3.03 -13.29
CA PRO A 127 3.89 -1.72 -13.85
C PRO A 127 4.10 -0.63 -12.78
N GLY A 128 3.39 -0.72 -11.65
CA GLY A 128 3.43 0.33 -10.63
C GLY A 128 2.94 -0.09 -9.26
N VAL A 129 3.47 0.64 -8.27
CA VAL A 129 3.11 0.56 -6.85
C VAL A 129 2.50 1.91 -6.45
N VAL A 130 1.25 1.88 -5.99
CA VAL A 130 0.44 3.06 -5.69
C VAL A 130 0.14 3.13 -4.19
N PHE A 131 1.00 3.78 -3.41
CA PHE A 131 0.93 3.73 -1.94
C PHE A 131 -0.35 4.34 -1.36
N LEU A 132 -0.90 3.69 -0.33
CA LEU A 132 -1.89 4.30 0.55
C LEU A 132 -1.20 5.17 1.62
N SER A 133 -1.89 6.20 2.12
CA SER A 133 -1.32 7.08 3.16
C SER A 133 -1.38 6.49 4.57
N GLY A 134 -2.22 5.48 4.82
CA GLY A 134 -2.17 4.66 6.04
C GLY A 134 -2.43 5.41 7.35
N GLY A 135 -3.00 6.61 7.31
CA GLY A 135 -3.22 7.46 8.49
C GLY A 135 -2.07 8.39 8.86
N GLN A 136 -1.06 8.49 8.00
CA GLN A 136 -0.06 9.56 8.04
C GLN A 136 -0.69 10.93 7.76
N SER A 137 0.00 11.99 8.16
CA SER A 137 -0.32 13.36 7.74
C SER A 137 -0.14 13.54 6.22
N GLU A 138 -0.71 14.61 5.65
CA GLU A 138 -0.51 14.96 4.23
C GLU A 138 0.98 15.16 3.91
N GLU A 139 1.70 15.80 4.83
CA GLU A 139 3.12 16.09 4.71
C GLU A 139 3.97 14.81 4.81
N ASP A 140 3.78 13.99 5.84
CA ASP A 140 4.56 12.76 6.04
C ASP A 140 4.40 11.79 4.86
N ALA A 141 3.16 11.59 4.38
CA ALA A 141 2.90 10.73 3.24
C ALA A 141 3.62 11.23 1.98
N THR A 142 3.73 12.55 1.80
CA THR A 142 4.41 13.17 0.67
C THR A 142 5.94 13.07 0.81
N LEU A 143 6.48 13.36 1.99
CA LEU A 143 7.91 13.29 2.28
C LEU A 143 8.44 11.85 2.16
N ASN A 144 7.70 10.87 2.67
CA ASN A 144 8.06 9.45 2.55
C ASN A 144 8.06 8.98 1.09
N LEU A 145 7.05 9.35 0.30
CA LEU A 145 7.01 8.99 -1.13
C LEU A 145 8.14 9.65 -1.93
N ASN A 146 8.47 10.90 -1.60
CA ASN A 146 9.60 11.61 -2.19
C ASN A 146 10.94 10.94 -1.85
N ALA A 147 11.15 10.56 -0.58
CA ALA A 147 12.35 9.85 -0.15
C ALA A 147 12.51 8.50 -0.87
N MET A 148 11.43 7.73 -1.04
CA MET A 148 11.44 6.48 -1.81
C MET A 148 11.86 6.67 -3.27
N ASN A 149 11.37 7.73 -3.92
CA ASN A 149 11.73 8.04 -5.31
C ASN A 149 13.18 8.51 -5.43
N LYS A 150 13.68 9.30 -4.47
CA LYS A 150 15.07 9.79 -4.43
C LYS A 150 16.10 8.72 -4.08
N LEU A 151 15.71 7.64 -3.38
CA LEU A 151 16.60 6.56 -2.98
C LEU A 151 17.30 5.95 -4.21
N GLN A 152 18.63 5.99 -4.24
CA GLN A 152 19.44 5.50 -5.35
C GLN A 152 19.58 3.96 -5.32
N THR A 153 18.58 3.28 -5.89
CA THR A 153 18.54 1.82 -6.02
C THR A 153 17.63 1.40 -7.17
N LYS A 154 17.72 0.14 -7.59
CA LYS A 154 16.92 -0.43 -8.68
C LYS A 154 15.44 -0.48 -8.30
N LYS A 155 14.60 0.25 -9.01
CA LYS A 155 13.15 0.24 -8.83
C LYS A 155 12.53 -0.01 -10.22
N PRO A 156 12.25 -1.27 -10.59
CA PRO A 156 11.74 -1.59 -11.93
C PRO A 156 10.28 -1.18 -12.12
N TRP A 157 9.62 -0.67 -11.07
CA TRP A 157 8.23 -0.24 -11.04
C TRP A 157 8.15 1.27 -10.85
N ALA A 158 7.08 1.89 -11.35
CA ALA A 158 6.73 3.25 -10.95
C ALA A 158 6.32 3.27 -9.46
N LEU A 159 6.81 4.24 -8.69
CA LEU A 159 6.38 4.47 -7.30
C LEU A 159 5.56 5.76 -7.24
N THR A 160 4.27 5.65 -6.98
CA THR A 160 3.35 6.79 -6.90
C THR A 160 2.32 6.60 -5.78
N PHE A 161 1.32 7.46 -5.69
CA PHE A 161 0.32 7.48 -4.63
C PHE A 161 -1.07 7.02 -5.10
N SER A 162 -1.82 6.45 -4.17
CA SER A 162 -3.27 6.28 -4.23
C SER A 162 -3.84 6.67 -2.86
N TYR A 163 -3.77 7.98 -2.57
CA TYR A 163 -4.16 8.55 -1.29
C TYR A 163 -5.66 8.85 -1.22
N GLY A 164 -6.24 8.62 -0.05
CA GLY A 164 -7.57 9.13 0.31
C GLY A 164 -7.41 10.38 1.17
N ARG A 165 -7.35 10.18 2.49
CA ARG A 165 -7.19 11.26 3.48
C ARG A 165 -6.07 12.25 3.16
N ALA A 166 -4.91 11.77 2.71
CA ALA A 166 -3.75 12.65 2.48
C ALA A 166 -3.89 13.62 1.28
N LEU A 167 -4.94 13.48 0.46
CA LEU A 167 -5.25 14.43 -0.62
C LEU A 167 -6.48 15.29 -0.30
N GLN A 168 -7.28 14.89 0.68
CA GLN A 168 -8.62 15.46 0.89
C GLN A 168 -8.76 16.13 2.25
N ALA A 169 -7.85 15.93 3.20
CA ALA A 169 -8.03 16.43 4.56
C ALA A 169 -8.05 17.97 4.60
N SER A 170 -7.09 18.64 3.94
CA SER A 170 -7.06 20.10 3.84
C SER A 170 -8.26 20.66 3.07
N ALA A 171 -8.63 20.03 1.95
CA ALA A 171 -9.80 20.42 1.16
C ALA A 171 -11.10 20.31 1.97
N MET A 172 -11.32 19.20 2.67
CA MET A 172 -12.49 18.98 3.53
C MET A 172 -12.53 19.97 4.69
N ALA A 173 -11.40 20.22 5.35
CA ALA A 173 -11.31 21.21 6.42
C ALA A 173 -11.65 22.61 5.91
N LYS A 174 -11.14 22.99 4.73
CA LYS A 174 -11.41 24.31 4.15
C LYS A 174 -12.87 24.46 3.70
N TRP A 175 -13.45 23.44 3.08
CA TRP A 175 -14.83 23.45 2.64
C TRP A 175 -15.80 23.56 3.84
N SER A 176 -15.62 22.72 4.86
CA SER A 176 -16.46 22.69 6.06
C SER A 176 -17.98 22.59 5.76
N GLY A 177 -18.37 22.00 4.64
CA GLY A 177 -19.78 21.86 4.23
C GLY A 177 -20.45 23.16 3.76
N LYS A 178 -19.67 24.18 3.42
CA LYS A 178 -20.16 25.51 3.04
C LYS A 178 -19.87 25.81 1.57
N ASP A 179 -20.91 26.07 0.78
CA ASP A 179 -20.78 26.29 -0.67
C ASP A 179 -19.90 27.49 -1.02
N GLU A 180 -19.90 28.53 -0.19
CA GLU A 180 -19.04 29.70 -0.36
C GLU A 180 -17.53 29.37 -0.26
N ASN A 181 -17.16 28.25 0.38
CA ASN A 181 -15.78 27.82 0.53
C ASN A 181 -15.29 26.91 -0.60
N VAL A 182 -16.18 26.47 -1.51
CA VAL A 182 -15.82 25.55 -2.61
C VAL A 182 -14.63 26.06 -3.44
N PRO A 183 -14.53 27.35 -3.82
CA PRO A 183 -13.37 27.83 -4.57
C PRO A 183 -12.05 27.73 -3.82
N ALA A 184 -12.05 27.85 -2.49
CA ALA A 184 -10.85 27.78 -1.66
C ALA A 184 -10.47 26.34 -1.27
N ALA A 185 -11.40 25.39 -1.39
CA ALA A 185 -11.20 23.98 -1.10
C ALA A 185 -10.77 23.15 -2.32
N LYS A 186 -10.92 23.69 -3.53
CA LYS A 186 -10.43 23.10 -4.79
C LYS A 186 -8.95 23.38 -4.99
#